data_AF-A0A9E0HZV3-F1
#
_entry.id   AF-A0A9E0HZV3-F1
#
_cell.length_a   1.000
_cell.length_b   1.000
_cell.length_c   1.000
_cell.angle_alpha   90.00
_cell.angle_beta   90.00
_cell.angle_gamma   90.00
#
_symmetry.space_group_name_H-M   'P 1'
#
loop_
_entity.id
_entity.type
_entity.pdbx_description
1 polymer ?
#
loop_
_entity_poly.entity_id
_entity_poly.type
_entity_poly.pdbx_seq_one_letter_code
_entity_poly.pdbx_strand_id
1 'polypeptide(L)'
;MKPPKALRHEFAGEDAPFQQKVVLATAYDYGLLPDFAVRKKTWLGLGRASLEAGNVDPLQFLMMTSALVSRHEDSRFDRFRYLEAVIRLYNDSSLSEDEKIVVFTNDIVEGSRGKISKEDLEQVFQGTEDLREHRVEKIRPSDAGVKTYSAIPKKNLWPLMVGLYRQNYITFEQVGLVLTVNLHSTERRRSGERYLDHPMAVAEGYLDIAPHYLGSDAWQMVSGIVSSLMHDTGEGSNYIPKDDYAPLMPEDVVGCICRLHKKPESSYFKYIQVTGRDIRTALVKLCDLFHNCSDAKEKGPSFKQKYVYPIAAAYLQACLSDSTLARGQTVKGFSVARGYCSADQFDFIERCLSEKKELSEVGSLPDLQGHRIPSIEDIEEAVRNPHAHTRRDQVVTLHAPANV
;
A
#
# COMPACT_ATOMS: atom_id res chain seq x y z
N MET A 1 -23.10 34.37 30.86
CA MET A 1 -22.89 33.00 30.34
C MET A 1 -21.42 32.87 29.96
N LYS A 2 -20.69 31.93 30.58
CA LYS A 2 -19.29 31.63 30.27
C LYS A 2 -19.23 30.46 29.28
N PRO A 3 -18.36 30.47 28.26
CA PRO A 3 -18.16 29.31 27.40
C PRO A 3 -17.38 28.21 28.14
N PRO A 4 -17.49 26.93 27.74
CA PRO A 4 -16.81 25.82 28.39
C PRO A 4 -15.31 25.83 28.07
N LYS A 5 -14.54 25.44 29.07
CA LYS A 5 -13.08 25.27 29.05
C LYS A 5 -12.65 24.29 27.96
N ALA A 6 -11.83 24.77 27.03
CA ALA A 6 -10.97 23.92 26.22
C ALA A 6 -9.97 23.18 27.13
N LEU A 7 -9.93 21.85 27.00
CA LEU A 7 -8.84 21.02 27.51
C LEU A 7 -7.60 21.28 26.65
N ARG A 8 -6.82 22.30 27.03
CA ARG A 8 -5.41 22.39 26.67
C ARG A 8 -4.65 21.57 27.69
N HIS A 9 -4.09 20.44 27.26
CA HIS A 9 -3.01 19.82 28.03
C HIS A 9 -1.69 20.47 27.65
N GLU A 10 -1.12 21.10 28.65
CA GLU A 10 0.17 21.75 28.72
C GLU A 10 1.31 20.73 28.50
N PHE A 11 2.26 21.10 27.66
CA PHE A 11 3.67 20.74 27.86
C PHE A 11 4.47 22.03 27.75
N ALA A 12 4.55 22.76 28.86
CA ALA A 12 5.50 23.84 29.05
C ALA A 12 6.35 23.49 30.27
N GLY A 13 7.61 23.15 30.03
CA GLY A 13 8.69 23.43 30.98
C GLY A 13 9.18 24.84 30.69
N GLU A 14 9.11 25.69 31.70
CA GLU A 14 9.54 27.09 31.68
C GLU A 14 11.07 27.17 31.62
N ASP A 15 11.60 27.62 30.49
CA ASP A 15 12.78 28.49 30.34
C ASP A 15 13.28 28.47 28.88
N ALA A 16 12.76 29.39 28.06
CA ALA A 16 13.43 29.79 26.82
C ALA A 16 13.37 31.31 26.67
N PRO A 17 14.51 32.02 26.46
CA PRO A 17 14.55 33.47 26.57
C PRO A 17 13.86 34.16 25.39
N PHE A 18 13.45 35.41 25.65
CA PHE A 18 12.92 36.44 24.74
C PHE A 18 13.62 36.58 23.36
N GLN A 19 14.76 35.93 23.14
CA GLN A 19 15.51 35.87 21.89
C GLN A 19 14.92 34.90 20.84
N GLN A 20 13.99 34.00 21.19
CA GLN A 20 13.28 33.18 20.19
C GLN A 20 12.17 33.95 19.45
N LYS A 21 11.65 35.05 20.02
CA LYS A 21 10.57 35.83 19.40
C LYS A 21 11.02 36.70 18.22
N VAL A 22 12.29 37.13 18.19
CA VAL A 22 12.82 38.00 17.11
C VAL A 22 13.28 37.19 15.89
N VAL A 23 13.79 35.97 16.09
CA VAL A 23 14.17 35.07 15.00
C VAL A 23 12.92 34.50 14.30
N LEU A 24 11.84 34.23 15.05
CA LEU A 24 10.56 33.79 14.49
C LEU A 24 9.80 34.92 13.77
N ALA A 25 9.83 36.15 14.27
CA ALA A 25 9.22 37.30 13.58
C ALA A 25 9.96 37.66 12.27
N THR A 26 11.29 37.46 12.22
CA THR A 26 12.07 37.72 11.01
C THR A 26 11.93 36.58 9.99
N ALA A 27 11.82 35.32 10.41
CA ALA A 27 11.49 34.22 9.49
C ALA A 27 10.06 34.33 8.91
N TYR A 28 9.15 34.96 9.66
CA TYR A 28 7.76 35.24 9.30
C TYR A 28 7.63 36.34 8.23
N ASP A 29 8.37 37.45 8.36
CA ASP A 29 8.30 38.58 7.42
C ASP A 29 9.07 38.34 6.09
N TYR A 30 9.98 37.35 6.05
CA TYR A 30 10.76 37.00 4.85
C TYR A 30 10.24 35.78 4.06
N GLY A 31 9.11 35.18 4.45
CA GLY A 31 8.39 34.20 3.63
C GLY A 31 9.11 32.85 3.41
N LEU A 32 9.87 32.37 4.40
CA LEU A 32 10.80 31.24 4.21
C LEU A 32 10.32 29.87 4.70
N LEU A 33 9.04 29.65 4.99
CA LEU A 33 8.48 28.29 5.21
C LEU A 33 7.06 28.18 4.63
N PRO A 34 6.78 27.32 3.62
CA PRO A 34 5.55 27.42 2.84
C PRO A 34 4.48 26.46 3.34
N ASP A 35 3.48 26.99 4.04
CA ASP A 35 2.24 26.26 4.27
C ASP A 35 1.54 26.01 2.92
N PHE A 36 1.10 24.76 2.71
CA PHE A 36 0.57 24.19 1.48
C PHE A 36 1.57 24.11 0.30
N ALA A 37 2.03 22.89 0.02
CA ALA A 37 3.12 22.61 -0.92
C ALA A 37 2.79 23.05 -2.36
N VAL A 38 1.52 23.04 -2.73
CA VAL A 38 1.03 23.35 -4.08
C VAL A 38 0.39 24.73 -4.14
N ARG A 39 0.37 25.36 -5.31
CA ARG A 39 -0.50 26.52 -5.51
C ARG A 39 -1.97 26.11 -5.33
N LYS A 40 -2.60 26.60 -4.26
CA LYS A 40 -4.03 26.40 -3.92
C LYS A 40 -4.94 26.35 -5.14
N LYS A 41 -4.94 27.43 -5.94
CA LYS A 41 -5.80 27.55 -7.14
C LYS A 41 -5.58 26.40 -8.14
N THR A 42 -4.33 25.98 -8.34
CA THR A 42 -3.99 24.89 -9.26
C THR A 42 -4.48 23.56 -8.72
N TRP A 43 -4.22 23.24 -7.44
CA TRP A 43 -4.63 21.97 -6.85
C TRP A 43 -6.15 21.83 -6.77
N LEU A 44 -6.84 22.85 -6.24
CA LEU A 44 -8.31 22.84 -6.14
C LEU A 44 -8.97 22.82 -7.52
N GLY A 45 -8.37 23.48 -8.52
CA GLY A 45 -8.84 23.42 -9.90
C GLY A 45 -8.73 22.03 -10.52
N LEU A 46 -7.61 21.33 -10.29
CA LEU A 46 -7.45 19.92 -10.71
C LEU A 46 -8.43 19.00 -9.97
N GLY A 47 -8.57 19.18 -8.66
CA GLY A 47 -9.51 18.43 -7.83
C GLY A 47 -10.95 18.55 -8.31
N ARG A 48 -11.43 19.79 -8.47
CA ARG A 48 -12.77 20.08 -9.01
C ARG A 48 -12.98 19.41 -10.37
N ALA A 49 -12.05 19.59 -11.30
CA ALA A 49 -12.17 18.98 -12.63
C ALA A 49 -12.21 17.44 -12.58
N SER A 50 -11.44 16.81 -11.70
CA SER A 50 -11.46 15.35 -11.51
C SER A 50 -12.74 14.86 -10.83
N LEU A 51 -13.27 15.61 -9.86
CA LEU A 51 -14.55 15.33 -9.19
C LEU A 51 -15.72 15.45 -10.17
N GLU A 52 -15.85 16.56 -10.89
CA GLU A 52 -16.87 16.78 -11.92
C GLU A 52 -16.83 15.72 -13.02
N ALA A 53 -15.64 15.20 -13.33
CA ALA A 53 -15.44 14.12 -14.29
C ALA A 53 -15.80 12.73 -13.76
N GLY A 54 -16.08 12.58 -12.46
CA GLY A 54 -16.29 11.29 -11.79
C GLY A 54 -15.02 10.45 -11.68
N ASN A 55 -13.83 11.05 -11.82
CA ASN A 55 -12.57 10.32 -11.80
C ASN A 55 -12.05 10.04 -10.38
N VAL A 56 -12.59 10.73 -9.37
CA VAL A 56 -12.21 10.60 -7.96
C VAL A 56 -13.42 10.95 -7.11
N ASP A 57 -13.56 10.33 -5.94
CA ASP A 57 -14.57 10.72 -4.95
C ASP A 57 -14.03 11.77 -3.95
N PRO A 58 -14.91 12.47 -3.20
CA PRO A 58 -14.47 13.48 -2.23
C PRO A 58 -13.49 12.96 -1.18
N LEU A 59 -13.69 11.75 -0.66
CA LEU A 59 -12.83 11.15 0.35
C LEU A 59 -11.42 10.91 -0.20
N GLN A 60 -11.32 10.31 -1.39
CA GLN A 60 -10.05 10.09 -2.10
C GLN A 60 -9.34 11.41 -2.40
N PHE A 61 -10.07 12.46 -2.84
CA PHE A 61 -9.48 13.77 -3.07
C PHE A 61 -8.95 14.40 -1.77
N LEU A 62 -9.68 14.29 -0.67
CA LEU A 62 -9.26 14.76 0.63
C LEU A 62 -8.01 14.02 1.13
N MET A 63 -7.91 12.71 0.93
CA MET A 63 -6.71 11.95 1.28
C MET A 63 -5.47 12.41 0.51
N MET A 64 -5.59 12.61 -0.81
CA MET A 64 -4.50 13.19 -1.61
C MET A 64 -4.15 14.61 -1.14
N THR A 65 -5.16 15.40 -0.77
CA THR A 65 -4.96 16.77 -0.31
C THR A 65 -4.26 16.80 1.04
N SER A 66 -4.70 15.99 2.01
CA SER A 66 -4.04 15.81 3.32
C SER A 66 -2.56 15.40 3.13
N ALA A 67 -2.28 14.49 2.19
CA ALA A 67 -0.91 14.12 1.83
C ALA A 67 -0.07 15.26 1.24
N LEU A 68 -0.68 16.30 0.65
CA LEU A 68 0.01 17.46 0.09
C LEU A 68 0.04 18.67 1.02
N VAL A 69 -0.70 18.61 2.13
CA VAL A 69 -0.65 19.63 3.16
C VAL A 69 0.70 19.48 3.88
N SER A 70 1.51 20.52 3.76
CA SER A 70 2.89 20.57 4.25
C SER A 70 2.94 20.24 5.75
N ARG A 71 3.79 19.26 6.11
CA ARG A 71 4.19 18.90 7.49
C ARG A 71 3.08 19.09 8.55
N HIS A 72 2.17 18.13 8.63
CA HIS A 72 1.11 18.13 9.64
C HIS A 72 1.69 18.24 11.07
N GLU A 73 1.30 19.26 11.83
CA GLU A 73 1.83 19.51 13.19
C GLU A 73 1.49 18.35 14.14
N ASP A 74 0.36 17.66 13.96
CA ASP A 74 0.00 16.49 14.77
C ASP A 74 0.90 15.28 14.56
N SER A 75 1.60 15.21 13.42
CA SER A 75 2.63 14.18 13.24
C SER A 75 3.89 14.51 14.05
N ARG A 76 4.08 15.75 14.54
CA ARG A 76 5.39 16.25 15.02
C ARG A 76 6.53 16.01 14.04
N PHE A 77 6.22 16.00 12.74
CA PHE A 77 7.15 15.61 11.66
C PHE A 77 7.47 14.10 11.60
N ASP A 78 6.71 13.26 12.28
CA ASP A 78 6.78 11.80 12.25
C ASP A 78 5.97 11.24 11.09
N ARG A 79 6.68 10.88 10.02
CA ARG A 79 6.09 10.42 8.76
C ARG A 79 5.48 9.03 8.87
N PHE A 80 6.02 8.18 9.75
CA PHE A 80 5.47 6.86 10.01
C PHE A 80 4.10 6.99 10.65
N ARG A 81 4.03 7.80 11.71
CA ARG A 81 2.77 8.06 12.43
C ARG A 81 1.70 8.68 11.53
N TYR A 82 2.10 9.59 10.63
CA TYR A 82 1.20 10.15 9.64
C TYR A 82 0.57 9.08 8.74
N LEU A 83 1.40 8.23 8.10
CA LEU A 83 0.89 7.17 7.23
C LEU A 83 0.02 6.17 8.00
N GLU A 84 0.45 5.77 9.20
CA GLU A 84 -0.29 4.88 10.08
C GLU A 84 -1.69 5.44 10.40
N ALA A 85 -1.78 6.73 10.75
CA ALA A 85 -3.05 7.38 11.07
C ALA A 85 -3.99 7.43 9.87
N VAL A 86 -3.49 7.80 8.68
CA VAL A 86 -4.30 7.86 7.46
C VAL A 86 -4.83 6.47 7.08
N ILE A 87 -3.98 5.44 7.14
CA ILE A 87 -4.36 4.06 6.81
C ILE A 87 -5.44 3.56 7.77
N ARG A 88 -5.23 3.72 9.09
CA ARG A 88 -6.20 3.30 10.10
C ARG A 88 -7.53 4.03 9.96
N LEU A 89 -7.50 5.34 9.76
CA LEU A 89 -8.72 6.14 9.57
C LEU A 89 -9.49 5.71 8.31
N TYR A 90 -8.78 5.40 7.23
CA TYR A 90 -9.40 4.93 6.00
C TYR A 90 -10.11 3.59 6.19
N ASN A 91 -9.46 2.63 6.87
CA ASN A 91 -9.99 1.29 7.10
C ASN A 91 -10.97 1.18 8.28
N ASP A 92 -11.15 2.25 9.08
CA ASP A 92 -12.07 2.24 10.21
C ASP A 92 -13.53 2.08 9.76
N SER A 93 -14.09 0.89 9.97
CA SER A 93 -15.48 0.56 9.62
C SER A 93 -16.51 1.13 10.60
N SER A 94 -16.07 1.63 11.76
CA SER A 94 -16.96 2.27 12.73
C SER A 94 -17.34 3.71 12.34
N LEU A 95 -16.58 4.32 11.42
CA LEU A 95 -16.83 5.65 10.88
C LEU A 95 -17.45 5.57 9.48
N SER A 96 -18.52 6.34 9.29
CA SER A 96 -19.10 6.60 7.98
C SER A 96 -18.15 7.40 7.08
N GLU A 97 -18.36 7.37 5.76
CA GLU A 97 -17.56 8.18 4.83
C GLU A 97 -17.69 9.69 5.11
N ASP A 98 -18.88 10.14 5.51
CA ASP A 98 -19.12 11.56 5.83
C ASP A 98 -18.33 11.98 7.09
N GLU A 99 -18.21 11.11 8.10
CA GLU A 99 -17.36 11.36 9.27
C GLU A 99 -15.88 11.43 8.88
N LYS A 100 -15.40 10.52 8.02
CA LYS A 100 -14.02 10.55 7.50
C LYS A 100 -13.74 11.84 6.72
N ILE A 101 -14.69 12.29 5.90
CA ILE A 101 -14.61 13.56 5.17
C ILE A 101 -14.44 14.74 6.15
N VAL A 102 -15.21 14.77 7.25
CA VAL A 102 -15.07 15.82 8.27
C VAL A 102 -13.69 15.80 8.91
N VAL A 103 -13.17 14.61 9.26
CA VAL A 103 -11.84 14.47 9.86
C VAL A 103 -10.76 14.98 8.92
N PHE A 104 -10.72 14.52 7.66
CA PHE A 104 -9.72 14.98 6.69
C PHE A 104 -9.87 16.46 6.36
N THR A 105 -11.09 17.00 6.33
CA THR A 105 -11.31 18.44 6.13
C THR A 105 -10.66 19.25 7.24
N ASN A 106 -10.85 18.85 8.50
CA ASN A 106 -10.24 19.53 9.64
C ASN A 106 -8.71 19.42 9.62
N ASP A 107 -8.17 18.23 9.33
CA ASP A 107 -6.73 17.97 9.15
C ASP A 107 -6.13 18.89 8.06
N ILE A 108 -6.81 19.06 6.92
CA ILE A 108 -6.36 19.95 5.85
C ILE A 108 -6.40 21.42 6.28
N VAL A 109 -7.48 21.86 6.94
CA VAL A 109 -7.62 23.26 7.40
C VAL A 109 -6.52 23.59 8.41
N GLU A 110 -6.30 22.69 9.37
CA GLU A 110 -5.27 22.83 10.41
C GLU A 110 -3.86 22.77 9.82
N GLY A 111 -3.53 21.71 9.10
CA GLY A 111 -2.21 21.52 8.49
C GLY A 111 -1.87 22.56 7.42
N SER A 112 -2.87 23.15 6.76
CA SER A 112 -2.65 24.27 5.81
C SER A 112 -2.58 25.63 6.50
N ARG A 113 -2.75 25.67 7.83
CA ARG A 113 -2.82 26.89 8.66
C ARG A 113 -3.84 27.90 8.12
N GLY A 114 -5.00 27.40 7.69
CA GLY A 114 -6.10 28.20 7.16
C GLY A 114 -5.92 28.70 5.71
N LYS A 115 -4.87 28.29 4.99
CA LYS A 115 -4.72 28.65 3.57
C LYS A 115 -5.75 27.95 2.69
N ILE A 116 -6.12 26.73 3.04
CA ILE A 116 -7.31 26.05 2.53
C ILE A 116 -8.34 26.13 3.65
N SER A 117 -9.40 26.89 3.42
CA SER A 117 -10.52 26.97 4.33
C SER A 117 -11.51 25.83 4.08
N LYS A 118 -12.43 25.64 5.03
CA LYS A 118 -13.53 24.69 4.86
C LYS A 118 -14.40 25.09 3.65
N GLU A 119 -14.66 26.38 3.48
CA GLU A 119 -15.43 26.91 2.36
C GLU A 119 -14.76 26.65 1.01
N ASP A 120 -13.42 26.68 0.94
CA ASP A 120 -12.70 26.31 -0.29
C ASP A 120 -12.96 24.85 -0.67
N LEU A 121 -12.94 23.94 0.32
CA LEU A 121 -13.19 22.51 0.11
C LEU A 121 -14.67 22.26 -0.23
N GLU A 122 -15.59 22.91 0.48
CA GLU A 122 -17.03 22.87 0.17
C GLU A 122 -17.29 23.36 -1.25
N GLN A 123 -16.64 24.44 -1.70
CA GLN A 123 -16.74 24.91 -3.08
C GLN A 123 -16.23 23.90 -4.11
N VAL A 124 -15.18 23.13 -3.79
CA VAL A 124 -14.71 22.04 -4.66
C VAL A 124 -15.75 20.92 -4.75
N PHE A 125 -16.53 20.70 -3.70
CA PHE A 125 -17.57 19.67 -3.65
C PHE A 125 -18.94 20.15 -4.15
N GLN A 126 -19.17 21.46 -4.27
CA GLN A 126 -20.44 22.00 -4.79
C GLN A 126 -20.79 21.41 -6.17
N GLY A 127 -22.00 20.87 -6.30
CA GLY A 127 -22.46 20.22 -7.52
C GLY A 127 -21.99 18.77 -7.71
N THR A 128 -21.34 18.18 -6.70
CA THR A 128 -20.93 16.76 -6.72
C THR A 128 -21.89 15.84 -5.96
N GLU A 129 -22.96 16.38 -5.37
CA GLU A 129 -23.97 15.65 -4.58
C GLU A 129 -24.65 14.52 -5.39
N ASP A 130 -24.89 14.74 -6.69
CA ASP A 130 -25.49 13.75 -7.61
C ASP A 130 -24.48 12.76 -8.22
N LEU A 131 -23.17 12.97 -8.01
CA LEU A 131 -22.12 12.12 -8.57
C LEU A 131 -21.87 10.84 -7.75
N ARG A 132 -22.42 10.77 -6.53
CA ARG A 132 -22.40 9.53 -5.72
C ARG A 132 -23.19 8.41 -6.41
N GLU A 133 -24.24 8.74 -7.18
CA GLU A 133 -25.09 7.76 -7.87
C GLU A 133 -24.65 7.45 -9.32
N HIS A 134 -23.94 8.36 -9.99
CA HIS A 134 -23.50 8.19 -11.38
C HIS A 134 -22.04 7.71 -11.49
N ARG A 135 -21.72 6.59 -10.83
CA ARG A 135 -20.43 5.88 -10.98
C ARG A 135 -20.39 5.16 -12.34
N VAL A 136 -20.12 5.88 -13.42
CA VAL A 136 -19.91 5.25 -14.74
C VAL A 136 -18.43 4.97 -14.94
N GLU A 137 -18.14 3.70 -15.29
CA GLU A 137 -16.87 3.14 -15.77
C GLU A 137 -16.28 3.93 -16.97
N LYS A 138 -15.78 5.14 -16.76
CA LYS A 138 -15.01 5.83 -17.81
C LYS A 138 -13.55 5.46 -17.67
N ILE A 139 -13.23 4.23 -18.11
CA ILE A 139 -11.87 3.85 -18.46
C ILE A 139 -11.45 4.75 -19.64
N ARG A 140 -10.62 5.76 -19.37
CA ARG A 140 -10.08 6.61 -20.44
C ARG A 140 -8.82 5.95 -21.01
N PRO A 141 -8.67 5.87 -22.34
CA PRO A 141 -7.36 5.68 -22.93
C PRO A 141 -6.49 6.85 -22.50
N SER A 142 -5.31 6.58 -21.93
CA SER A 142 -4.28 7.61 -21.78
C SER A 142 -3.87 8.14 -23.16
N ASP A 143 -3.19 9.29 -23.20
CA ASP A 143 -2.61 9.85 -24.43
C ASP A 143 -1.65 8.86 -25.14
N ALA A 144 -1.23 7.78 -24.47
CA ALA A 144 -0.39 6.69 -24.98
C ALA A 144 -1.17 5.40 -25.33
N GLY A 145 -2.51 5.41 -25.33
CA GLY A 145 -3.33 4.25 -25.66
C GLY A 145 -3.44 3.17 -24.57
N VAL A 146 -2.80 3.37 -23.40
CA VAL A 146 -2.89 2.48 -22.23
C VAL A 146 -4.10 2.88 -21.39
N LYS A 147 -4.95 1.92 -20.99
CA LYS A 147 -6.05 2.16 -20.04
C LYS A 147 -5.46 2.72 -18.75
N THR A 148 -5.98 3.85 -18.25
CA THR A 148 -5.55 4.38 -16.95
C THR A 148 -6.76 4.58 -16.06
N TYR A 149 -6.62 4.17 -14.81
CA TYR A 149 -7.59 4.43 -13.76
C TYR A 149 -7.30 5.72 -12.99
N SER A 150 -6.31 6.51 -13.47
CA SER A 150 -5.81 7.70 -12.79
C SER A 150 -6.85 8.82 -12.65
N ALA A 151 -7.03 9.35 -11.44
CA ALA A 151 -7.85 10.54 -11.17
C ALA A 151 -7.39 11.77 -11.97
N ILE A 152 -6.09 12.05 -11.88
CA ILE A 152 -5.37 13.14 -12.52
C ILE A 152 -4.37 12.53 -13.51
N PRO A 153 -4.40 12.94 -14.79
CA PRO A 153 -3.47 12.42 -15.80
C PRO A 153 -2.00 12.62 -15.41
N LYS A 154 -1.15 11.62 -15.69
CA LYS A 154 0.31 11.68 -15.46
C LYS A 154 0.95 12.98 -15.94
N LYS A 155 0.60 13.47 -17.15
CA LYS A 155 1.13 14.73 -17.70
C LYS A 155 0.87 15.97 -16.83
N ASN A 156 -0.16 15.95 -15.99
CA ASN A 156 -0.54 17.04 -15.10
C ASN A 156 0.04 16.81 -13.69
N LEU A 157 -0.14 15.61 -13.14
CA LEU A 157 0.28 15.31 -11.76
C LEU A 157 1.80 15.15 -11.64
N TRP A 158 2.43 14.48 -12.59
CA TRP A 158 3.83 14.08 -12.49
C TRP A 158 4.81 15.26 -12.39
N PRO A 159 4.75 16.29 -13.26
CA PRO A 159 5.66 17.44 -13.15
C PRO A 159 5.49 18.20 -11.83
N LEU A 160 4.25 18.24 -11.32
CA LEU A 160 3.95 18.82 -10.01
C LEU A 160 4.69 18.04 -8.91
N MET A 161 4.48 16.71 -8.83
CA MET A 161 5.11 15.88 -7.80
C MET A 161 6.65 15.99 -7.82
N VAL A 162 7.26 15.97 -9.01
CA VAL A 162 8.72 16.16 -9.18
C VAL A 162 9.18 17.53 -8.69
N GLY A 163 8.44 18.59 -9.02
CA GLY A 163 8.74 19.94 -8.55
C GLY A 163 8.70 20.04 -7.02
N LEU A 164 7.66 19.51 -6.39
CA LEU A 164 7.45 19.56 -4.94
C LEU A 164 8.51 18.75 -4.17
N TYR A 165 8.79 17.54 -4.63
CA TYR A 165 9.76 16.65 -3.99
C TYR A 165 11.17 17.23 -4.05
N ARG A 166 11.60 17.74 -5.22
CA ARG A 166 12.92 18.39 -5.39
C ARG A 166 13.09 19.64 -4.51
N GLN A 167 11.99 20.31 -4.19
CA GLN A 167 11.96 21.48 -3.30
C GLN A 167 11.81 21.10 -1.82
N ASN A 168 11.78 19.80 -1.48
CA ASN A 168 11.55 19.29 -0.13
C ASN A 168 10.22 19.73 0.50
N TYR A 169 9.21 20.03 -0.32
CA TYR A 169 7.88 20.39 0.15
C TYR A 169 7.01 19.19 0.47
N ILE A 170 7.26 18.07 -0.22
CA ILE A 170 6.66 16.79 0.08
C ILE A 170 7.74 15.73 0.25
N THR A 171 7.40 14.69 0.99
CA THR A 171 8.29 13.55 1.23
C THR A 171 7.92 12.38 0.31
N PHE A 172 8.78 11.37 0.16
CA PHE A 172 8.50 10.24 -0.73
C PHE A 172 7.30 9.39 -0.27
N GLU A 173 7.03 9.42 1.03
CA GLU A 173 5.87 8.83 1.70
C GLU A 173 4.56 9.47 1.19
N GLN A 174 4.53 10.80 1.18
CA GLN A 174 3.41 11.57 0.64
C GLN A 174 3.28 11.34 -0.86
N VAL A 175 4.39 11.24 -1.60
CA VAL A 175 4.37 10.84 -3.00
C VAL A 175 3.70 9.47 -3.17
N GLY A 176 4.09 8.47 -2.37
CA GLY A 176 3.53 7.12 -2.46
C GLY A 176 2.03 7.08 -2.23
N LEU A 177 1.53 7.78 -1.20
CA LEU A 177 0.11 7.87 -0.90
C LEU A 177 -0.67 8.58 -2.03
N VAL A 178 -0.18 9.73 -2.51
CA VAL A 178 -0.82 10.48 -3.61
C VAL A 178 -0.87 9.64 -4.88
N LEU A 179 0.23 8.96 -5.25
CA LEU A 179 0.26 8.13 -6.44
C LEU A 179 -0.67 6.93 -6.34
N THR A 180 -0.73 6.28 -5.18
CA THR A 180 -1.62 5.12 -4.94
C THR A 180 -3.08 5.52 -5.09
N VAL A 181 -3.50 6.59 -4.40
CA VAL A 181 -4.89 7.09 -4.48
C VAL A 181 -5.21 7.55 -5.90
N ASN A 182 -4.30 8.27 -6.54
CA ASN A 182 -4.50 8.73 -7.91
C ASN A 182 -4.67 7.58 -8.87
N LEU A 183 -3.77 6.59 -8.86
CA LEU A 183 -3.72 5.51 -9.84
C LEU A 183 -4.91 4.56 -9.75
N HIS A 184 -5.40 4.28 -8.54
CA HIS A 184 -6.47 3.32 -8.31
C HIS A 184 -7.85 3.99 -8.08
N SER A 185 -7.99 5.30 -8.34
CA SER A 185 -9.19 6.07 -7.97
C SER A 185 -10.47 5.56 -8.62
N THR A 186 -10.40 5.27 -9.92
CA THR A 186 -11.53 4.73 -10.71
C THR A 186 -11.50 3.23 -10.86
N GLU A 187 -10.47 2.56 -10.35
CA GLU A 187 -10.34 1.11 -10.47
C GLU A 187 -11.31 0.41 -9.53
N ARG A 188 -11.82 -0.74 -9.99
CA ARG A 188 -12.73 -1.60 -9.25
C ARG A 188 -12.18 -3.01 -9.23
N ARG A 189 -12.32 -3.68 -8.09
CA ARG A 189 -12.04 -5.11 -7.99
C ARG A 189 -13.12 -5.90 -8.75
N ARG A 190 -12.85 -7.18 -8.97
CA ARG A 190 -13.86 -8.11 -9.56
C ARG A 190 -15.14 -8.20 -8.71
N SER A 191 -15.05 -7.92 -7.41
CA SER A 191 -16.19 -7.83 -6.48
C SER A 191 -17.05 -6.58 -6.68
N GLY A 192 -16.55 -5.55 -7.37
CA GLY A 192 -17.20 -4.25 -7.51
C GLY A 192 -16.78 -3.21 -6.46
N GLU A 193 -15.99 -3.60 -5.45
CA GLU A 193 -15.40 -2.70 -4.46
C GLU A 193 -14.32 -1.80 -5.06
N ARG A 194 -13.95 -0.72 -4.35
CA ARG A 194 -12.89 0.18 -4.83
C ARG A 194 -11.58 -0.57 -4.78
N TYR A 195 -10.79 -0.48 -5.85
CA TYR A 195 -9.48 -1.14 -5.84
C TYR A 195 -8.59 -0.57 -4.74
N LEU A 196 -8.68 0.74 -4.44
CA LEU A 196 -7.93 1.41 -3.39
C LEU A 196 -8.05 0.75 -2.00
N ASP A 197 -9.16 0.07 -1.70
CA ASP A 197 -9.33 -0.65 -0.44
C ASP A 197 -8.26 -1.76 -0.29
N HIS A 198 -7.84 -2.38 -1.39
CA HIS A 198 -6.84 -3.45 -1.40
C HIS A 198 -5.42 -3.00 -0.96
N PRO A 199 -4.72 -2.06 -1.63
CA PRO A 199 -3.40 -1.63 -1.21
C PRO A 199 -3.41 -0.99 0.20
N MET A 200 -4.53 -0.39 0.62
CA MET A 200 -4.70 0.12 1.99
C MET A 200 -4.74 -1.00 3.01
N ALA A 201 -5.50 -2.07 2.76
CA ALA A 201 -5.54 -3.22 3.64
C ALA A 201 -4.24 -4.05 3.60
N VAL A 202 -3.53 -4.11 2.47
CA VAL A 202 -2.17 -4.69 2.41
C VAL A 202 -1.19 -3.90 3.29
N ALA A 203 -1.25 -2.56 3.26
CA ALA A 203 -0.44 -1.70 4.11
C ALA A 203 -0.79 -1.82 5.60
N GLU A 204 -2.07 -1.98 5.94
CA GLU A 204 -2.50 -2.28 7.31
C GLU A 204 -2.02 -3.66 7.77
N GLY A 205 -2.10 -4.68 6.91
CA GLY A 205 -1.51 -5.98 7.19
C GLY A 205 -0.01 -5.89 7.47
N TYR A 206 0.71 -5.07 6.70
CA TYR A 206 2.15 -4.84 6.91
C TYR A 206 2.44 -4.19 8.26
N LEU A 207 1.63 -3.20 8.68
CA LEU A 207 1.73 -2.58 10.01
C LEU A 207 1.59 -3.59 11.15
N ASP A 208 0.74 -4.61 10.98
CA ASP A 208 0.55 -5.66 11.98
C ASP A 208 1.71 -6.67 11.99
N ILE A 209 2.15 -7.16 10.82
CA ILE A 209 3.11 -8.27 10.77
C ILE A 209 4.58 -7.85 10.83
N ALA A 210 4.94 -6.71 10.22
CA ALA A 210 6.34 -6.33 10.03
C ALA A 210 7.12 -6.14 11.35
N PRO A 211 6.53 -5.60 12.44
CA PRO A 211 7.24 -5.46 13.71
C PRO A 211 7.77 -6.78 14.28
N HIS A 212 7.13 -7.91 14.01
CA HIS A 212 7.59 -9.23 14.47
C HIS A 212 8.88 -9.70 13.81
N TYR A 213 9.22 -9.16 12.63
CA TYR A 213 10.37 -9.58 11.83
C TYR A 213 11.45 -8.49 11.72
N LEU A 214 11.04 -7.22 11.69
CA LEU A 214 11.92 -6.07 11.46
C LEU A 214 12.14 -5.22 12.73
N GLY A 215 11.41 -5.52 13.81
CA GLY A 215 11.39 -4.68 15.02
C GLY A 215 10.78 -3.31 14.75
N SER A 216 11.20 -2.30 15.51
CA SER A 216 10.69 -0.92 15.41
C SER A 216 11.56 -0.01 14.54
N ASP A 217 12.28 -0.55 13.54
CA ASP A 217 13.09 0.26 12.64
C ASP A 217 12.20 1.18 11.79
N ALA A 218 12.27 2.48 12.04
CA ALA A 218 11.40 3.47 11.41
C ALA A 218 11.54 3.48 9.87
N TRP A 219 12.74 3.25 9.33
CA TRP A 219 12.96 3.21 7.89
C TRP A 219 12.29 1.99 7.26
N GLN A 220 12.50 0.81 7.83
CA GLN A 220 11.88 -0.44 7.38
C GLN A 220 10.35 -0.32 7.39
N MET A 221 9.80 0.24 8.46
CA MET A 221 8.36 0.43 8.59
C MET A 221 7.80 1.39 7.53
N VAL A 222 8.39 2.59 7.38
CA VAL A 222 7.93 3.58 6.40
C VAL A 222 8.09 3.08 4.96
N SER A 223 9.28 2.57 4.62
CA SER A 223 9.57 2.06 3.27
C SER A 223 8.70 0.86 2.90
N GLY A 224 8.40 -0.01 3.86
CA GLY A 224 7.50 -1.14 3.69
C GLY A 224 6.04 -0.75 3.51
N ILE A 225 5.54 0.23 4.27
CA ILE A 225 4.19 0.78 4.07
C ILE A 225 4.06 1.39 2.67
N VAL A 226 5.02 2.25 2.27
CA VAL A 226 4.99 2.85 0.94
C VAL A 226 5.06 1.78 -0.16
N SER A 227 5.90 0.76 0.02
CA SER A 227 5.96 -0.37 -0.91
C SER A 227 4.66 -1.17 -0.96
N SER A 228 3.95 -1.30 0.17
CA SER A 228 2.63 -1.95 0.27
C SER A 228 1.56 -1.17 -0.45
N LEU A 229 1.49 0.14 -0.24
CA LEU A 229 0.57 1.03 -0.95
C LEU A 229 0.81 0.97 -2.46
N MET A 230 2.07 0.91 -2.87
CA MET A 230 2.47 1.01 -4.27
C MET A 230 2.64 -0.33 -5.00
N HIS A 231 2.37 -1.46 -4.35
CA HIS A 231 2.77 -2.78 -4.87
C HIS A 231 2.13 -3.18 -6.20
N ASP A 232 1.00 -2.55 -6.57
CA ASP A 232 0.27 -2.77 -7.83
C ASP A 232 0.32 -1.57 -8.80
N THR A 233 0.97 -0.48 -8.41
CA THR A 233 0.90 0.79 -9.15
C THR A 233 1.56 0.73 -10.54
N GLY A 234 2.45 -0.24 -10.78
CA GLY A 234 3.09 -0.45 -12.08
C GLY A 234 2.37 -1.44 -12.99
N GLU A 235 1.42 -2.23 -12.49
CA GLU A 235 0.74 -3.24 -13.31
C GLU A 235 -0.37 -2.60 -14.13
N GLY A 236 -0.25 -2.63 -15.47
CA GLY A 236 -1.28 -2.10 -16.36
C GLY A 236 -1.41 -0.56 -16.38
N SER A 237 -0.53 0.16 -15.69
CA SER A 237 -0.49 1.62 -15.70
C SER A 237 0.51 2.16 -16.75
N ASN A 238 0.47 3.47 -16.99
CA ASN A 238 1.45 4.18 -17.81
C ASN A 238 2.67 4.68 -16.99
N TYR A 239 2.82 4.18 -15.77
CA TYR A 239 4.00 4.40 -14.94
C TYR A 239 4.93 3.20 -15.02
N ILE A 240 6.21 3.47 -15.22
CA ILE A 240 7.30 2.50 -15.25
C ILE A 240 8.07 2.70 -13.95
N PRO A 241 7.89 1.87 -12.92
CA PRO A 241 8.44 2.11 -11.58
C PRO A 241 9.93 2.42 -11.56
N LYS A 242 10.74 1.70 -12.33
CA LYS A 242 12.18 1.92 -12.45
C LYS A 242 12.54 3.33 -12.92
N ASP A 243 11.79 3.85 -13.89
CA ASP A 243 12.15 5.08 -14.59
C ASP A 243 11.41 6.28 -13.99
N ASP A 244 10.11 6.09 -13.74
CA ASP A 244 9.25 7.11 -13.17
C ASP A 244 9.48 7.25 -11.67
N TYR A 245 9.60 6.20 -10.84
CA TYR A 245 9.64 6.44 -9.38
C TYR A 245 11.03 6.89 -8.88
N ALA A 246 12.11 6.56 -9.60
CA ALA A 246 13.48 6.90 -9.23
C ALA A 246 13.76 8.38 -8.90
N PRO A 247 13.18 9.39 -9.59
CA PRO A 247 13.37 10.80 -9.25
C PRO A 247 12.59 11.27 -8.00
N LEU A 248 11.66 10.47 -7.48
CA LEU A 248 10.76 10.83 -6.38
C LEU A 248 10.94 9.98 -5.13
N MET A 249 11.69 8.89 -5.22
CA MET A 249 11.76 7.88 -4.17
C MET A 249 13.20 7.38 -3.98
N PRO A 250 13.55 6.97 -2.75
CA PRO A 250 14.81 6.29 -2.47
C PRO A 250 14.99 5.04 -3.35
N GLU A 251 16.23 4.77 -3.76
CA GLU A 251 16.56 3.65 -4.66
C GLU A 251 16.11 2.29 -4.10
N ASP A 252 16.26 2.07 -2.79
CA ASP A 252 15.88 0.82 -2.15
C ASP A 252 14.35 0.62 -2.15
N VAL A 253 13.56 1.68 -1.96
CA VAL A 253 12.09 1.68 -2.06
C VAL A 253 11.66 1.35 -3.49
N VAL A 254 12.25 2.01 -4.49
CA VAL A 254 12.00 1.71 -5.91
C VAL A 254 12.35 0.26 -6.23
N GLY A 255 13.48 -0.22 -5.70
CA GLY A 255 13.91 -1.61 -5.80
C GLY A 255 12.90 -2.59 -5.19
N CYS A 256 12.31 -2.27 -4.04
CA CYS A 256 11.24 -3.07 -3.43
C CYS A 256 10.00 -3.11 -4.32
N ILE A 257 9.49 -1.97 -4.76
CA ILE A 257 8.32 -1.87 -5.65
C ILE A 257 8.56 -2.64 -6.96
N CYS A 258 9.75 -2.53 -7.55
CA CYS A 258 10.09 -3.26 -8.78
C CYS A 258 10.09 -4.78 -8.61
N ARG A 259 10.42 -5.31 -7.42
CA ARG A 259 10.37 -6.75 -7.11
C ARG A 259 8.95 -7.24 -6.80
N LEU A 260 8.03 -6.34 -6.48
CA LEU A 260 6.62 -6.62 -6.24
C LEU A 260 5.80 -6.68 -7.53
N HIS A 261 6.29 -6.09 -8.62
CA HIS A 261 5.63 -6.18 -9.92
C HIS A 261 6.07 -7.40 -10.72
N LYS A 262 5.10 -8.21 -11.15
CA LYS A 262 5.39 -9.38 -11.99
C LYS A 262 5.61 -8.92 -13.44
N LYS A 263 6.80 -9.23 -13.97
CA LYS A 263 7.05 -9.03 -15.41
C LYS A 263 6.14 -9.92 -16.28
N PRO A 264 5.60 -9.43 -17.41
CA PRO A 264 4.69 -10.20 -18.26
C PRO A 264 5.24 -11.58 -18.65
N GLU A 265 6.52 -11.64 -18.98
CA GLU A 265 7.23 -12.83 -19.46
C GLU A 265 7.72 -13.79 -18.36
N SER A 266 7.66 -13.39 -17.09
CA SER A 266 8.10 -14.24 -15.97
C SER A 266 7.01 -15.22 -15.55
N SER A 267 7.37 -16.47 -15.25
CA SER A 267 6.46 -17.35 -14.50
C SER A 267 6.18 -16.77 -13.12
N TYR A 268 5.01 -17.08 -12.56
CA TYR A 268 4.60 -16.57 -11.25
C TYR A 268 5.55 -17.03 -10.14
N PHE A 269 5.95 -18.30 -10.12
CA PHE A 269 6.85 -18.82 -9.09
C PHE A 269 8.28 -18.28 -9.21
N LYS A 270 8.76 -17.98 -10.42
CA LYS A 270 10.02 -17.23 -10.59
C LYS A 270 9.93 -15.81 -10.05
N TYR A 271 8.78 -15.17 -10.22
CA TYR A 271 8.49 -13.87 -9.61
C TYR A 271 8.49 -13.96 -8.08
N ILE A 272 7.77 -14.92 -7.49
CA ILE A 272 7.79 -15.18 -6.03
C ILE A 272 9.20 -15.43 -5.50
N GLN A 273 10.04 -16.18 -6.23
CA GLN A 273 11.44 -16.37 -5.86
C GLN A 273 12.22 -15.05 -5.82
N VAL A 274 11.99 -14.13 -6.77
CA VAL A 274 12.63 -12.80 -6.77
C VAL A 274 12.13 -11.95 -5.60
N THR A 275 10.82 -11.98 -5.32
CA THR A 275 10.19 -11.30 -4.19
C THR A 275 10.71 -11.82 -2.85
N GLY A 276 11.00 -13.12 -2.72
CA GLY A 276 11.57 -13.71 -1.51
C GLY A 276 13.01 -13.28 -1.18
N ARG A 277 13.73 -12.63 -2.11
CA ARG A 277 15.14 -12.20 -1.92
C ARG A 277 15.32 -11.01 -1.01
N ASP A 278 14.25 -10.28 -0.72
CA ASP A 278 14.25 -9.14 0.17
C ASP A 278 13.12 -9.31 1.18
N ILE A 279 13.44 -9.11 2.47
CA ILE A 279 12.51 -9.40 3.57
C ILE A 279 11.29 -8.46 3.52
N ARG A 280 11.47 -7.19 3.12
CA ARG A 280 10.35 -6.25 2.99
C ARG A 280 9.43 -6.71 1.87
N THR A 281 9.96 -7.06 0.69
CA THR A 281 9.11 -7.51 -0.41
C THR A 281 8.43 -8.83 -0.13
N ALA A 282 9.05 -9.73 0.64
CA ALA A 282 8.41 -10.96 1.11
C ALA A 282 7.23 -10.66 2.05
N LEU A 283 7.42 -9.77 3.03
CA LEU A 283 6.34 -9.34 3.95
C LEU A 283 5.18 -8.68 3.21
N VAL A 284 5.47 -7.71 2.33
CA VAL A 284 4.43 -7.05 1.52
C VAL A 284 3.65 -8.06 0.70
N LYS A 285 4.34 -9.02 0.06
CA LYS A 285 3.67 -10.02 -0.76
C LYS A 285 2.86 -11.01 0.06
N LEU A 286 3.29 -11.35 1.28
CA LEU A 286 2.48 -12.15 2.20
C LEU A 286 1.17 -11.43 2.56
N CYS A 287 1.22 -10.14 2.90
CA CYS A 287 0.02 -9.34 3.15
C CYS A 287 -0.94 -9.32 1.95
N ASP A 288 -0.40 -9.13 0.74
CA ASP A 288 -1.17 -9.19 -0.50
C ASP A 288 -1.83 -10.57 -0.71
N LEU A 289 -1.10 -11.67 -0.48
CA LEU A 289 -1.65 -13.03 -0.57
C LEU A 289 -2.74 -13.30 0.45
N PHE A 290 -2.56 -12.87 1.71
CA PHE A 290 -3.54 -13.04 2.78
C PHE A 290 -4.83 -12.28 2.48
N HIS A 291 -4.71 -11.01 2.07
CA HIS A 291 -5.86 -10.23 1.63
C HIS A 291 -6.57 -10.90 0.45
N ASN A 292 -5.84 -11.30 -0.59
CA ASN A 292 -6.46 -11.92 -1.75
C ASN A 292 -7.16 -13.24 -1.43
N CYS A 293 -6.79 -13.94 -0.36
CA CYS A 293 -7.47 -15.15 0.08
C CYS A 293 -8.69 -14.85 0.96
N SER A 294 -8.65 -13.80 1.79
CA SER A 294 -9.79 -13.43 2.65
C SER A 294 -11.03 -13.01 1.86
N ASP A 295 -10.85 -12.57 0.61
CA ASP A 295 -11.90 -12.18 -0.33
C ASP A 295 -12.71 -13.36 -0.93
N ALA A 296 -12.34 -14.62 -0.66
CA ALA A 296 -12.93 -15.80 -1.31
C ALA A 296 -14.36 -16.18 -0.86
N LYS A 297 -14.98 -15.39 0.04
CA LYS A 297 -16.11 -15.84 0.88
C LYS A 297 -17.42 -16.17 0.15
N GLU A 298 -17.67 -15.62 -1.04
CA GLU A 298 -18.95 -15.83 -1.74
C GLU A 298 -18.92 -16.85 -2.89
N LYS A 299 -17.78 -17.01 -3.60
CA LYS A 299 -17.69 -17.85 -4.81
C LYS A 299 -16.82 -19.11 -4.63
N GLY A 300 -16.34 -19.35 -3.41
CA GLY A 300 -15.35 -20.38 -3.12
C GLY A 300 -13.95 -20.01 -3.65
N PRO A 301 -12.91 -20.78 -3.27
CA PRO A 301 -11.55 -20.46 -3.65
C PRO A 301 -11.32 -20.71 -5.14
N SER A 302 -10.69 -19.74 -5.81
CA SER A 302 -10.11 -19.91 -7.14
C SER A 302 -8.97 -20.94 -7.12
N PHE A 303 -8.55 -21.40 -8.30
CA PHE A 303 -7.38 -22.27 -8.46
C PHE A 303 -6.14 -21.67 -7.78
N LYS A 304 -5.96 -20.34 -7.88
CA LYS A 304 -4.85 -19.64 -7.25
C LYS A 304 -4.93 -19.70 -5.73
N GLN A 305 -6.08 -19.35 -5.15
CA GLN A 305 -6.29 -19.38 -3.70
C GLN A 305 -6.13 -20.79 -3.12
N LYS A 306 -6.54 -21.82 -3.87
CA LYS A 306 -6.45 -23.21 -3.39
C LYS A 306 -5.03 -23.79 -3.44
N TYR A 307 -4.25 -23.50 -4.46
CA TYR A 307 -2.96 -24.18 -4.68
C TYR A 307 -1.77 -23.23 -4.80
N VAL A 308 -1.90 -22.13 -5.53
CA VAL A 308 -0.78 -21.26 -5.88
C VAL A 308 -0.39 -20.35 -4.72
N TYR A 309 -1.36 -19.66 -4.12
CA TYR A 309 -1.13 -18.71 -3.04
C TYR A 309 -0.61 -19.38 -1.77
N PRO A 310 -1.11 -20.56 -1.34
CA PRO A 310 -0.53 -21.24 -0.19
C PRO A 310 0.92 -21.70 -0.42
N ILE A 311 1.25 -22.22 -1.61
CA ILE A 311 2.64 -22.57 -1.97
C ILE A 311 3.54 -21.33 -1.93
N ALA A 312 3.08 -20.22 -2.52
CA ALA A 312 3.84 -18.97 -2.54
C ALA A 312 4.03 -18.39 -1.13
N ALA A 313 2.98 -18.38 -0.32
CA ALA A 313 3.02 -17.88 1.05
C ALA A 313 3.94 -18.73 1.94
N ALA A 314 3.86 -20.07 1.85
CA ALA A 314 4.73 -20.95 2.61
C ALA A 314 6.22 -20.76 2.24
N TYR A 315 6.52 -20.54 0.95
CA TYR A 315 7.87 -20.21 0.50
C TYR A 315 8.35 -18.86 1.06
N LEU A 316 7.52 -17.82 0.96
CA LEU A 316 7.87 -16.48 1.45
C LEU A 316 8.04 -16.45 2.97
N GLN A 317 7.17 -17.14 3.72
CA GLN A 317 7.31 -17.32 5.16
C GLN A 317 8.64 -17.99 5.52
N ALA A 318 9.03 -19.03 4.78
CA ALA A 318 10.32 -19.68 4.98
C ALA A 318 11.49 -18.71 4.70
N CYS A 319 11.37 -17.83 3.68
CA CYS A 319 12.36 -16.78 3.41
C CYS A 319 12.46 -15.75 4.55
N LEU A 320 11.38 -15.49 5.31
CA LEU A 320 11.45 -14.62 6.49
C LEU A 320 12.28 -15.26 7.61
N SER A 321 12.21 -16.59 7.75
CA SER A 321 12.88 -17.33 8.81
C SER A 321 14.32 -17.73 8.46
N ASP A 322 14.61 -17.92 7.17
CA ASP A 322 15.93 -18.28 6.65
C ASP A 322 16.24 -17.51 5.35
N SER A 323 17.05 -16.45 5.49
CA SER A 323 17.47 -15.61 4.38
C SER A 323 18.37 -16.34 3.36
N THR A 324 18.94 -17.50 3.69
CA THR A 324 19.75 -18.30 2.75
C THR A 324 18.87 -19.04 1.75
N LEU A 325 17.63 -19.37 2.14
CA LEU A 325 16.64 -20.05 1.30
C LEU A 325 16.29 -19.21 0.06
N ALA A 326 16.18 -17.89 0.24
CA ALA A 326 15.90 -16.95 -0.85
C ALA A 326 16.99 -16.91 -1.94
N ARG A 327 18.22 -17.35 -1.60
CA ARG A 327 19.36 -17.39 -2.53
C ARG A 327 19.62 -18.79 -3.09
N GLY A 328 19.19 -19.85 -2.39
CA GLY A 328 19.62 -21.22 -2.66
C GLY A 328 18.58 -22.15 -3.30
N GLN A 329 17.28 -21.86 -3.24
CA GLN A 329 16.24 -22.79 -3.71
C GLN A 329 15.17 -22.11 -4.58
N THR A 330 14.68 -22.85 -5.59
CA THR A 330 13.48 -22.48 -6.35
C THR A 330 12.23 -22.82 -5.53
N VAL A 331 11.10 -22.16 -5.82
CA VAL A 331 9.82 -22.47 -5.16
C VAL A 331 9.42 -23.94 -5.37
N LYS A 332 9.69 -24.50 -6.55
CA LYS A 332 9.51 -25.93 -6.85
C LYS A 332 10.36 -26.80 -5.92
N GLY A 333 11.66 -26.54 -5.85
CA GLY A 333 12.59 -27.31 -5.02
C GLY A 333 12.19 -27.29 -3.55
N PHE A 334 11.82 -26.12 -3.03
CA PHE A 334 11.29 -25.95 -1.68
C PHE A 334 10.01 -26.77 -1.44
N SER A 335 9.03 -26.68 -2.34
CA SER A 335 7.72 -27.34 -2.19
C SER A 335 7.86 -28.86 -2.18
N VAL A 336 8.75 -29.39 -3.02
CA VAL A 336 9.08 -30.82 -3.06
C VAL A 336 9.83 -31.26 -1.80
N ALA A 337 10.85 -30.49 -1.38
CA ALA A 337 11.63 -30.82 -0.18
C ALA A 337 10.79 -30.81 1.11
N ARG A 338 9.76 -29.97 1.18
CA ARG A 338 8.80 -29.92 2.30
C ARG A 338 7.67 -30.94 2.20
N GLY A 339 7.58 -31.68 1.10
CA GLY A 339 6.52 -32.67 0.87
C GLY A 339 5.13 -32.04 0.68
N TYR A 340 5.06 -30.78 0.26
CA TYR A 340 3.79 -30.12 -0.03
C TYR A 340 3.17 -30.67 -1.32
N CYS A 341 4.01 -30.97 -2.31
CA CYS A 341 3.66 -31.65 -3.55
C CYS A 341 4.90 -32.32 -4.19
N SER A 342 4.69 -33.27 -5.10
CA SER A 342 5.71 -33.85 -5.97
C SER A 342 6.13 -32.89 -7.09
N ALA A 343 7.22 -33.23 -7.79
CA ALA A 343 7.71 -32.42 -8.92
C ALA A 343 6.67 -32.35 -10.06
N ASP A 344 6.04 -33.48 -10.39
CA ASP A 344 5.03 -33.57 -11.46
C ASP A 344 3.77 -32.79 -11.10
N GLN A 345 3.36 -32.85 -9.83
CA GLN A 345 2.23 -32.07 -9.30
C GLN A 345 2.52 -30.57 -9.37
N PHE A 346 3.74 -30.15 -9.04
CA PHE A 346 4.14 -28.75 -9.16
C PHE A 346 4.11 -28.26 -10.62
N ASP A 347 4.66 -29.05 -11.55
CA ASP A 347 4.67 -28.71 -12.98
C ASP A 347 3.24 -28.64 -13.54
N PHE A 348 2.37 -29.53 -13.09
CA PHE A 348 0.95 -29.48 -13.39
C PHE A 348 0.30 -28.18 -12.90
N ILE A 349 0.58 -27.75 -11.66
CA ILE A 349 0.06 -26.50 -11.08
C ILE A 349 0.58 -25.29 -11.86
N GLU A 350 1.87 -25.24 -12.18
CA GLU A 350 2.47 -24.13 -12.93
C GLU A 350 1.88 -24.03 -14.34
N ARG A 351 1.62 -25.16 -15.00
CA ARG A 351 0.92 -25.20 -16.29
C ARG A 351 -0.53 -24.71 -16.19
N CYS A 352 -1.29 -25.15 -15.18
CA CYS A 352 -2.66 -24.66 -15.00
C CYS A 352 -2.71 -23.15 -14.75
N LEU A 353 -1.73 -22.63 -14.00
CA LEU A 353 -1.59 -21.19 -13.76
C LEU A 353 -1.24 -20.41 -15.02
N SER A 354 -0.36 -20.93 -15.89
CA SER A 354 0.00 -20.27 -17.15
C SER A 354 -1.15 -20.27 -18.15
N GLU A 355 -1.94 -21.36 -18.17
CA GLU A 355 -3.17 -21.50 -18.96
C GLU A 355 -4.37 -20.74 -18.37
N LYS A 356 -4.23 -20.13 -17.18
CA LYS A 356 -5.29 -19.41 -16.45
C LYS A 356 -6.54 -20.27 -16.21
N LYS A 357 -6.36 -21.56 -15.91
CA LYS A 357 -7.47 -22.49 -15.64
C LYS A 357 -8.21 -22.12 -14.35
N GLU A 358 -9.54 -22.26 -14.41
CA GLU A 358 -10.43 -22.17 -13.27
C GLU A 358 -10.50 -23.50 -12.52
N LEU A 359 -10.83 -23.45 -11.22
CA LEU A 359 -10.80 -24.64 -10.37
C LEU A 359 -11.72 -25.76 -10.87
N SER A 360 -12.87 -25.41 -11.48
CA SER A 360 -13.82 -26.34 -12.09
C SER A 360 -13.26 -27.08 -13.31
N GLU A 361 -12.33 -26.47 -14.04
CA GLU A 361 -11.73 -27.03 -15.26
C GLU A 361 -10.61 -28.03 -14.96
N VAL A 362 -10.11 -28.04 -13.72
CA VAL A 362 -9.00 -28.90 -13.33
C VAL A 362 -9.48 -30.31 -12.92
N GLY A 363 -10.80 -30.54 -12.86
CA GLY A 363 -11.39 -31.81 -12.45
C GLY A 363 -11.06 -32.19 -11.00
N SER A 364 -11.71 -33.24 -10.48
CA SER A 364 -11.28 -33.86 -9.21
C SER A 364 -9.94 -34.55 -9.45
N LEU A 365 -8.84 -33.80 -9.35
CA LEU A 365 -7.47 -34.23 -9.58
C LEU A 365 -7.15 -35.53 -8.84
N PRO A 366 -7.06 -36.68 -9.54
CA PRO A 366 -6.63 -37.93 -8.92
C PRO A 366 -5.19 -37.79 -8.38
N ASP A 367 -4.37 -37.00 -9.07
CA ASP A 367 -2.97 -36.77 -8.75
C ASP A 367 -2.72 -35.75 -7.64
N LEU A 368 -3.75 -35.17 -7.01
CA LEU A 368 -3.58 -34.26 -5.88
C LEU A 368 -4.13 -34.84 -4.55
N GLN A 369 -4.49 -36.12 -4.51
CA GLN A 369 -4.84 -36.80 -3.25
C GLN A 369 -3.58 -37.09 -2.43
N GLY A 370 -3.53 -36.67 -1.16
CA GLY A 370 -2.41 -36.91 -0.25
C GLY A 370 -1.49 -35.71 0.03
N HIS A 371 -1.83 -34.52 -0.49
CA HIS A 371 -1.06 -33.30 -0.24
C HIS A 371 -1.05 -32.85 1.22
N ARG A 372 0.02 -32.15 1.55
CA ARG A 372 0.14 -31.37 2.78
C ARG A 372 0.51 -29.92 2.46
N ILE A 373 -0.07 -29.35 1.41
CA ILE A 373 0.01 -27.90 1.20
C ILE A 373 -0.69 -27.26 2.40
N PRO A 374 0.00 -26.46 3.22
CA PRO A 374 -0.62 -25.80 4.37
C PRO A 374 -1.73 -24.86 3.89
N SER A 375 -2.77 -24.67 4.71
CA SER A 375 -3.80 -23.68 4.38
C SER A 375 -3.20 -22.27 4.45
N ILE A 376 -3.80 -21.30 3.75
CA ILE A 376 -3.32 -19.92 3.84
C ILE A 376 -3.56 -19.36 5.24
N GLU A 377 -4.62 -19.80 5.91
CA GLU A 377 -4.96 -19.43 7.29
C GLU A 377 -3.90 -19.92 8.28
N ASP A 378 -3.45 -21.17 8.15
CA ASP A 378 -2.37 -21.72 9.00
C ASP A 378 -1.07 -20.92 8.82
N ILE A 379 -0.75 -20.53 7.57
CA ILE A 379 0.45 -19.73 7.27
C ILE A 379 0.31 -18.32 7.85
N GLU A 380 -0.87 -17.71 7.73
CA GLU A 380 -1.14 -16.38 8.26
C GLU A 380 -1.04 -16.35 9.80
N GLU A 381 -1.64 -17.33 10.48
CA GLU A 381 -1.54 -17.47 11.94
C GLU A 381 -0.07 -17.61 12.37
N ALA A 382 0.70 -18.42 11.63
CA ALA A 382 2.11 -18.63 11.86
C ALA A 382 2.97 -17.38 11.64
N VAL A 383 2.63 -16.56 10.63
CA VAL A 383 3.33 -15.28 10.35
C VAL A 383 3.00 -14.22 11.40
N ARG A 384 1.76 -14.16 11.89
CA ARG A 384 1.36 -13.25 12.96
C ARG A 384 1.90 -13.67 14.33
N ASN A 385 2.19 -14.96 14.52
CA ASN A 385 2.69 -15.51 15.79
C ASN A 385 4.00 -16.31 15.64
N PRO A 386 5.11 -15.70 15.19
CA PRO A 386 6.35 -16.44 14.90
C PRO A 386 6.99 -17.10 16.14
N HIS A 387 6.71 -16.59 17.34
CA HIS A 387 7.19 -17.17 18.60
C HIS A 387 6.35 -18.36 19.11
N ALA A 388 5.12 -18.55 18.62
CA ALA A 388 4.26 -19.65 19.03
C ALA A 388 4.67 -20.97 18.35
N HIS A 389 5.28 -20.91 17.17
CA HIS A 389 5.59 -22.09 16.36
C HIS A 389 7.05 -22.53 16.41
N THR A 390 7.94 -21.69 16.94
CA THR A 390 9.34 -22.07 17.24
C THR A 390 9.46 -23.21 18.27
N ARG A 391 8.37 -23.59 18.97
CA ARG A 391 8.34 -24.78 19.85
C ARG A 391 7.87 -26.07 19.17
N ARG A 392 7.22 -26.03 18.01
CA ARG A 392 6.75 -27.24 17.30
C ARG A 392 7.72 -27.72 16.22
N ASP A 393 8.46 -26.81 15.59
CA ASP A 393 9.37 -27.15 14.46
C ASP A 393 10.80 -27.51 14.87
N GLN A 394 11.15 -27.47 16.16
CA GLN A 394 12.43 -28.04 16.65
C GLN A 394 12.49 -29.58 16.56
N VAL A 395 11.44 -30.25 16.08
CA VAL A 395 11.38 -31.73 15.97
C VAL A 395 11.66 -32.22 14.54
N VAL A 396 11.80 -31.35 13.53
CA VAL A 396 12.17 -31.77 12.16
C VAL A 396 13.50 -31.13 11.77
N THR A 397 14.55 -31.49 12.49
CA THR A 397 15.92 -31.38 12.00
C THR A 397 16.02 -32.28 10.76
N LEU A 398 16.21 -31.68 9.59
CA LEU A 398 16.60 -32.39 8.37
C LEU A 398 17.87 -33.20 8.67
N HIS A 399 17.73 -34.51 8.85
CA HIS A 399 18.86 -35.42 8.82
C HIS A 399 19.46 -35.36 7.42
N ALA A 400 20.63 -34.72 7.30
CA ALA A 400 21.48 -34.88 6.14
C ALA A 400 21.76 -36.39 5.95
N PRO A 401 21.61 -36.94 4.73
CA PRO A 401 21.99 -38.32 4.49
C PRO A 401 23.50 -38.43 4.68
N ALA A 402 23.91 -39.32 5.58
CA ALA A 402 25.30 -39.68 5.76
C ALA A 402 25.86 -40.27 4.46
N ASN A 403 27.01 -39.76 4.02
CA ASN A 403 27.78 -40.31 2.91
C ASN A 403 28.03 -41.81 3.12
N VAL A 404 27.70 -42.62 2.12
CA VAL A 404 28.37 -43.88 1.79
C VAL A 404 28.61 -43.90 0.29
#